data_AF-A0A3D5D807-F1
#
_entry.id   AF-A0A3D5D807-F1
#
_cell.length_a   1.000
_cell.length_b   1.000
_cell.length_c   1.000
_cell.angle_alpha   90.00
_cell.angle_beta   90.00
_cell.angle_gamma   90.00
#
_symmetry.space_group_name_H-M   'P 1'
#
loop_
_entity.id
_entity.type
_entity.pdbx_description
1 polymer ?
#
loop_
_entity_poly.entity_id
_entity_poly.type
_entity_poly.pdbx_seq_one_letter_code
_entity_poly.pdbx_strand_id
1 'polypeptide(L)'
;MVDQLANVERAPQRRMRVEQADLKRKNTAYTRLKSELNTLKSSAETLKGTSFYEKRSVSSTQSHLTATADSGTSNGDYRFEVYQLATAAKQMGNSDVGAAVSTSAALSSAGFAIPVTAGTVTVQGKQVTVSTSDSLTTTLAAIKTAVGGSFDYSVSGDKVTFTDSSAVVLGAATDTSNFLRALRMTPNGTTSVSSTAKMGGMDLSEKMADANFTDGAGASSGSFKINGTTISYTDTDTITDILDDINNSEASVYANYDTVNDRFLLTNKSEGDLGITLEDVSGDFLAKTRLLDANSGSLSRGKNLIYKVNDDGPLESVGNTITSNSSGIQGLGVTATKASGAAKVSSVDTAGESITTTSSHGYSTG
;
A
#
# COMPACT_ATOMS: atom_id res chain seq x y z
N MET A 1 11.57 -45.94 -71.65
CA MET A 1 11.21 -47.23 -71.00
C MET A 1 11.57 -47.28 -69.53
N VAL A 2 12.79 -46.91 -69.10
CA VAL A 2 13.19 -46.94 -67.67
C VAL A 2 12.28 -46.09 -66.78
N ASP A 3 11.89 -44.89 -67.20
CA ASP A 3 10.96 -44.02 -66.43
C ASP A 3 9.52 -44.53 -66.37
N GLN A 4 9.09 -45.34 -67.35
CA GLN A 4 7.76 -45.96 -67.36
C GLN A 4 7.73 -47.19 -66.44
N LEU A 5 8.81 -47.98 -66.40
CA LEU A 5 8.95 -49.12 -65.48
C LEU A 5 9.12 -48.67 -64.02
N ALA A 6 9.95 -47.65 -63.76
CA ALA A 6 10.10 -47.03 -62.45
C ALA A 6 8.80 -46.39 -61.93
N ASN A 7 7.93 -45.91 -62.83
CA ASN A 7 6.60 -45.44 -62.46
C ASN A 7 5.69 -46.61 -62.03
N VAL A 8 5.70 -47.74 -62.73
CA VAL A 8 4.90 -48.92 -62.35
C VAL A 8 5.36 -49.49 -61.01
N GLU A 9 6.67 -49.57 -60.77
CA GLU A 9 7.23 -50.03 -59.48
C GLU A 9 6.91 -49.10 -58.30
N ARG A 10 6.60 -47.81 -58.56
CA ARG A 10 6.15 -46.84 -57.53
C ARG A 10 4.63 -46.87 -57.27
N ALA A 11 3.85 -47.69 -57.96
CA ALA A 11 2.41 -47.80 -57.74
C ALA A 11 2.01 -48.14 -56.28
N PRO A 12 2.70 -49.06 -55.57
CA PRO A 12 2.40 -49.33 -54.16
C PRO A 12 2.66 -48.12 -53.26
N GLN A 13 3.74 -47.37 -53.50
CA GLN A 13 4.06 -46.15 -52.76
C GLN A 13 3.00 -45.06 -52.98
N ARG A 14 2.51 -44.91 -54.21
CA ARG A 14 1.41 -43.98 -54.51
C ARG A 14 0.12 -44.40 -53.81
N ARG A 15 -0.21 -45.69 -53.81
CA ARG A 15 -1.37 -46.23 -53.07
C ARG A 15 -1.26 -45.95 -51.57
N MET A 16 -0.11 -46.23 -50.97
CA MET A 16 0.14 -45.94 -49.55
C MET A 16 0.05 -44.43 -49.23
N ARG A 17 0.50 -43.54 -50.11
CA ARG A 17 0.34 -42.09 -49.92
C ARG A 17 -1.13 -41.65 -49.96
N VAL A 18 -1.93 -42.24 -50.86
CA VAL A 18 -3.38 -42.00 -50.91
C VAL A 18 -4.06 -42.52 -49.65
N GLU A 19 -3.72 -43.74 -49.20
CA GLU A 19 -4.22 -44.32 -47.95
C GLU A 19 -3.83 -43.47 -46.73
N GLN A 20 -2.58 -42.99 -46.66
CA GLN A 20 -2.10 -42.11 -45.60
C GLN A 20 -2.85 -40.77 -45.59
N ALA A 21 -3.10 -40.17 -46.76
CA ALA A 21 -3.89 -38.96 -46.87
C ALA A 21 -5.34 -39.20 -46.42
N ASP A 22 -5.92 -40.35 -46.76
CA ASP A 22 -7.27 -40.72 -46.33
C ASP A 22 -7.37 -40.95 -44.81
N LEU A 23 -6.44 -41.70 -44.24
CA LEU A 23 -6.31 -41.91 -42.79
C LEU A 23 -6.08 -40.58 -42.06
N LYS A 24 -5.28 -39.66 -42.60
CA LYS A 24 -5.07 -38.32 -42.01
C LYS A 24 -6.36 -37.51 -42.01
N ARG A 25 -7.16 -37.55 -43.08
CA ARG A 25 -8.47 -36.89 -43.13
C ARG A 25 -9.43 -37.49 -42.11
N LYS A 26 -9.53 -38.81 -42.03
CA LYS A 26 -10.33 -39.52 -41.01
C LYS A 26 -9.91 -39.15 -39.59
N ASN A 27 -8.61 -39.18 -39.31
CA ASN A 27 -8.08 -38.83 -38.00
C ASN A 27 -8.38 -37.36 -37.62
N THR A 28 -8.27 -36.44 -38.59
CA THR A 28 -8.64 -35.03 -38.39
C THR A 28 -10.13 -34.89 -38.07
N ALA A 29 -10.99 -35.58 -38.82
CA ALA A 29 -12.44 -35.58 -38.58
C ALA A 29 -12.80 -36.15 -37.20
N TYR A 30 -12.19 -37.29 -36.80
CA TYR A 30 -12.40 -37.86 -35.46
C TYR A 30 -11.87 -36.98 -34.34
N THR A 31 -10.73 -36.32 -34.53
CA THR A 31 -10.19 -35.36 -33.56
C THR A 31 -11.15 -34.18 -33.36
N ARG A 32 -11.71 -33.65 -34.45
CA ARG A 32 -12.72 -32.60 -34.38
C ARG A 32 -13.98 -33.08 -33.66
N LEU A 33 -14.53 -34.24 -34.05
CA LEU A 33 -15.72 -34.81 -33.40
C LEU A 33 -15.49 -35.03 -31.89
N LYS A 34 -14.32 -35.54 -31.51
CA LYS A 34 -13.95 -35.72 -30.09
C LYS A 34 -13.95 -34.37 -29.35
N SER A 35 -13.44 -33.31 -29.96
CA SER A 35 -13.46 -31.97 -29.36
C SER A 35 -14.88 -31.47 -29.14
N GLU A 36 -15.75 -31.58 -30.15
CA GLU A 36 -17.16 -31.16 -30.06
C GLU A 36 -17.92 -31.98 -28.99
N LEU A 37 -17.70 -33.29 -28.95
CA LEU A 37 -18.31 -34.15 -27.93
C LEU A 37 -17.82 -33.83 -26.51
N ASN A 38 -16.55 -33.44 -26.35
CA ASN A 38 -16.05 -32.97 -25.06
C ASN A 38 -16.69 -31.65 -24.64
N THR A 39 -16.87 -30.69 -25.57
CA THR A 39 -17.59 -29.44 -25.31
C THR A 39 -19.05 -29.71 -24.92
N LEU A 40 -19.73 -30.60 -25.65
CA LEU A 40 -21.10 -31.00 -25.34
C LEU A 40 -21.18 -31.66 -23.97
N LYS A 41 -20.26 -32.58 -23.65
CA LYS A 41 -20.18 -33.23 -22.34
C LYS A 41 -20.02 -32.20 -21.22
N SER A 42 -19.08 -31.27 -21.33
CA SER A 42 -18.86 -30.23 -20.32
C SER A 42 -20.10 -29.34 -20.12
N SER A 43 -20.80 -29.02 -21.22
CA SER A 43 -22.05 -28.26 -21.16
C SER A 43 -23.16 -29.05 -20.46
N ALA A 44 -23.29 -30.35 -20.76
CA ALA A 44 -24.26 -31.24 -20.13
C ALA A 44 -23.98 -31.45 -18.63
N GLU A 45 -22.71 -31.60 -18.22
CA GLU A 45 -22.35 -31.68 -16.80
C GLU A 45 -22.68 -30.38 -16.06
N THR A 46 -22.47 -29.21 -16.70
CA THR A 46 -22.84 -27.91 -16.14
C THR A 46 -24.36 -27.80 -15.95
N LEU A 47 -25.15 -28.18 -16.96
CA LEU A 47 -26.62 -28.17 -16.92
C LEU A 47 -27.20 -29.20 -15.95
N LYS A 48 -26.46 -30.25 -15.60
CA LYS A 48 -26.89 -31.25 -14.62
C LYS A 48 -26.70 -30.77 -13.18
N GLY A 49 -25.80 -29.82 -12.93
CA GLY A 49 -25.54 -29.27 -11.60
C GLY A 49 -26.76 -28.52 -11.04
N THR A 50 -27.20 -28.88 -9.83
CA THR A 50 -28.35 -28.22 -9.17
C THR A 50 -28.09 -26.73 -8.90
N SER A 51 -26.84 -26.36 -8.60
CA SER A 51 -26.42 -24.97 -8.37
C SER A 51 -26.66 -24.06 -9.58
N PHE A 52 -26.69 -24.60 -10.80
CA PHE A 52 -27.02 -23.83 -12.00
C PHE A 52 -28.43 -23.22 -11.93
N TYR A 53 -29.38 -23.97 -11.38
CA TYR A 53 -30.78 -23.57 -11.23
C TYR A 53 -31.06 -22.78 -9.95
N GLU A 54 -30.09 -22.77 -9.03
CA GLU A 54 -30.17 -22.05 -7.75
C GLU A 54 -29.38 -20.73 -7.79
N LYS A 55 -28.81 -20.35 -8.95
CA LYS A 55 -28.09 -19.08 -9.14
C LYS A 55 -28.94 -17.88 -8.71
N ARG A 56 -28.24 -16.86 -8.22
CA ARG A 56 -28.82 -15.61 -7.76
C ARG A 56 -28.14 -14.41 -8.41
N SER A 57 -28.92 -13.38 -8.70
CA SER A 57 -28.52 -12.04 -9.09
C SER A 57 -28.78 -11.12 -7.92
N VAL A 58 -28.01 -10.05 -7.77
CA VAL A 58 -28.17 -9.10 -6.66
C VAL A 58 -28.25 -7.68 -7.20
N SER A 59 -29.14 -6.88 -6.63
CA SER A 59 -29.21 -5.44 -6.90
C SER A 59 -29.09 -4.64 -5.61
N SER A 60 -28.39 -3.51 -5.67
CA SER A 60 -28.28 -2.55 -4.57
C SER A 60 -28.87 -1.22 -4.98
N THR A 61 -29.58 -0.58 -4.07
CA THR A 61 -30.13 0.78 -4.26
C THR A 61 -29.08 1.88 -4.14
N GLN A 62 -27.87 1.54 -3.68
CA GLN A 62 -26.81 2.51 -3.40
C GLN A 62 -25.44 2.02 -3.85
N SER A 63 -24.62 2.92 -4.39
CA SER A 63 -23.27 2.59 -4.88
C SER A 63 -22.24 2.29 -3.79
N HIS A 64 -22.52 2.66 -2.54
CA HIS A 64 -21.61 2.43 -1.40
C HIS A 64 -21.84 1.11 -0.67
N LEU A 65 -22.81 0.30 -1.12
CA LEU A 65 -22.98 -1.09 -0.73
C LEU A 65 -23.03 -1.97 -1.99
N THR A 66 -22.05 -2.84 -2.13
CA THR A 66 -22.04 -3.90 -3.15
C THR A 66 -22.35 -5.24 -2.50
N ALA A 67 -22.95 -6.17 -3.24
CA ALA A 67 -23.35 -7.45 -2.70
C ALA A 67 -23.22 -8.58 -3.72
N THR A 68 -22.97 -9.78 -3.23
CA THR A 68 -22.88 -11.03 -3.98
C THR A 68 -23.71 -12.09 -3.28
N ALA A 69 -24.32 -13.01 -4.04
CA ALA A 69 -25.09 -14.12 -3.49
C ALA A 69 -24.67 -15.43 -4.14
N ASP A 70 -24.35 -16.41 -3.31
CA ASP A 70 -24.09 -17.79 -3.74
C ASP A 70 -25.39 -18.47 -4.19
N SER A 71 -25.25 -19.57 -4.95
CA SER A 71 -26.40 -20.40 -5.31
C SER A 71 -27.12 -20.91 -4.06
N GLY A 72 -28.44 -20.79 -4.04
CA GLY A 72 -29.26 -21.23 -2.90
C GLY A 72 -29.43 -20.21 -1.79
N THR A 73 -28.81 -19.02 -1.88
CA THR A 73 -29.07 -17.90 -0.96
C THR A 73 -30.57 -17.58 -0.92
N SER A 74 -31.11 -17.34 0.27
CA SER A 74 -32.53 -17.02 0.46
C SER A 74 -32.93 -15.75 -0.30
N ASN A 75 -34.01 -15.83 -1.07
CA ASN A 75 -34.56 -14.69 -1.79
C ASN A 75 -35.16 -13.69 -0.79
N GLY A 76 -34.98 -12.40 -1.08
CA GLY A 76 -35.59 -11.35 -0.29
C GLY A 76 -34.90 -10.00 -0.45
N ASP A 77 -35.49 -9.03 0.23
CA ASP A 77 -34.96 -7.69 0.38
C ASP A 77 -34.23 -7.62 1.73
N TYR A 78 -32.99 -7.17 1.71
CA TYR A 78 -32.19 -7.02 2.92
C TYR A 78 -31.81 -5.56 3.09
N ARG A 79 -32.21 -4.96 4.22
CA ARG A 79 -31.88 -3.56 4.53
C ARG A 79 -30.62 -3.52 5.38
N PHE A 80 -29.60 -2.83 4.91
CA PHE A 80 -28.36 -2.63 5.65
C PHE A 80 -28.23 -1.16 6.06
N GLU A 81 -27.91 -0.92 7.32
CA GLU A 81 -27.56 0.40 7.81
C GLU A 81 -26.14 0.36 8.37
N VAL A 82 -25.23 1.15 7.81
CA VAL A 82 -23.82 1.15 8.20
C VAL A 82 -23.55 2.36 9.10
N TYR A 83 -23.25 2.11 10.37
CA TYR A 83 -22.97 3.15 11.36
C TYR A 83 -21.49 3.55 11.40
N GLN A 84 -20.60 2.59 11.20
CA GLN A 84 -19.14 2.81 11.23
C GLN A 84 -18.47 1.80 10.32
N LEU A 85 -17.49 2.24 9.50
CA LEU A 85 -16.64 1.36 8.72
C LEU A 85 -15.54 0.73 9.59
N ALA A 86 -15.13 -0.48 9.22
CA ALA A 86 -13.94 -1.09 9.76
C ALA A 86 -12.70 -0.30 9.31
N THR A 87 -11.71 -0.19 10.21
CA THR A 87 -10.41 0.43 9.93
C THR A 87 -9.30 -0.46 10.43
N ALA A 88 -8.18 -0.51 9.70
CA ALA A 88 -7.00 -1.25 10.13
C ALA A 88 -6.34 -0.63 11.38
N ALA A 89 -5.81 -1.49 12.25
CA ALA A 89 -4.98 -1.09 13.38
C ALA A 89 -3.58 -0.65 12.93
N LYS A 90 -2.95 0.18 13.75
CA LYS A 90 -1.62 0.73 13.48
C LYS A 90 -0.73 0.66 14.72
N GLN A 91 0.45 0.06 14.61
CA GLN A 91 1.51 0.22 15.59
C GLN A 91 2.36 1.42 15.22
N MET A 92 2.28 2.46 16.03
CA MET A 92 3.06 3.68 15.86
C MET A 92 4.32 3.57 16.71
N GLY A 93 5.49 3.71 16.08
CA GLY A 93 6.72 3.96 16.81
C GLY A 93 6.66 5.32 17.50
N ASN A 94 7.45 5.49 18.56
CA ASN A 94 7.58 6.79 19.18
C ASN A 94 8.22 7.80 18.21
N SER A 95 7.93 9.08 18.39
CA SER A 95 8.57 10.15 17.62
C SER A 95 10.06 10.28 17.96
N ASP A 96 10.75 11.08 17.15
CA ASP A 96 12.16 11.40 17.33
C ASP A 96 13.04 10.14 17.28
N VAL A 97 12.71 9.23 16.35
CA VAL A 97 13.47 7.99 16.17
C VAL A 97 14.86 8.27 15.60
N GLY A 98 14.97 9.29 14.73
CA GLY A 98 16.25 9.83 14.28
C GLY A 98 16.87 10.78 15.28
N ALA A 99 18.18 10.66 15.45
CA ALA A 99 18.97 11.51 16.30
C ALA A 99 18.92 12.97 15.82
N ALA A 100 19.12 13.89 16.76
CA ALA A 100 19.29 15.30 16.45
C ALA A 100 20.45 15.53 15.48
N VAL A 101 20.34 16.60 14.69
CA VAL A 101 21.41 17.00 13.76
C VAL A 101 22.70 17.24 14.52
N SER A 102 23.78 16.62 14.04
CA SER A 102 25.12 16.94 14.51
C SER A 102 25.51 18.34 14.06
N THR A 103 25.76 19.24 15.01
CA THR A 103 26.11 20.63 14.68
C THR A 103 27.54 20.81 14.19
N SER A 104 28.39 19.79 14.34
CA SER A 104 29.82 19.80 14.02
C SER A 104 30.22 18.87 12.88
N ALA A 105 29.41 17.86 12.54
CA ALA A 105 29.64 17.02 11.37
C ALA A 105 29.36 17.79 10.08
N ALA A 106 29.89 17.30 8.95
CA ALA A 106 29.57 17.85 7.64
C ALA A 106 28.06 17.77 7.38
N LEU A 107 27.46 18.79 6.76
CA LEU A 107 26.03 18.83 6.46
C LEU A 107 25.55 17.60 5.66
N SER A 108 26.42 17.00 4.83
CA SER A 108 26.15 15.76 4.10
C SER A 108 25.97 14.52 4.99
N SER A 109 26.48 14.53 6.23
CA SER A 109 26.43 13.40 7.16
C SER A 109 25.97 13.81 8.57
N ALA A 110 25.36 14.99 8.69
CA ALA A 110 24.94 15.54 9.97
C ALA A 110 23.60 14.96 10.47
N GLY A 111 22.94 14.08 9.72
CA GLY A 111 21.68 13.44 10.11
C GLY A 111 20.43 14.29 9.88
N PHE A 112 20.43 15.16 8.86
CA PHE A 112 19.23 15.92 8.48
C PHE A 112 18.16 14.99 7.90
N ALA A 113 16.90 15.14 8.34
CA ALA A 113 15.76 14.47 7.74
C ALA A 113 15.54 14.83 6.26
N ILE A 114 16.01 16.01 5.85
CA ILE A 114 16.01 16.47 4.46
C ILE A 114 17.48 16.69 4.07
N PRO A 115 18.06 15.86 3.19
CA PRO A 115 19.46 16.01 2.79
C PRO A 115 19.76 17.41 2.27
N VAL A 116 20.82 18.03 2.76
CA VAL A 116 21.21 19.39 2.37
C VAL A 116 21.86 19.36 0.99
N THR A 117 21.43 20.26 0.09
CA THR A 117 22.07 20.49 -1.21
C THR A 117 22.96 21.72 -1.15
N ALA A 118 24.15 21.63 -1.74
CA ALA A 118 25.04 22.76 -1.90
C ALA A 118 24.40 23.86 -2.77
N GLY A 119 24.89 25.09 -2.64
CA GLY A 119 24.43 26.24 -3.42
C GLY A 119 24.50 27.51 -2.60
N THR A 120 23.50 28.38 -2.76
CA THR A 120 23.39 29.64 -2.04
C THR A 120 22.06 29.76 -1.30
N VAL A 121 22.11 30.43 -0.16
CA VAL A 121 20.94 30.81 0.64
C VAL A 121 20.98 32.31 0.91
N THR A 122 19.82 32.96 0.91
CA THR A 122 19.70 34.39 1.22
C THR A 122 19.02 34.60 2.57
N VAL A 123 19.66 35.37 3.46
CA VAL A 123 19.10 35.77 4.77
C VAL A 123 19.32 37.27 4.94
N GLN A 124 18.28 38.02 5.30
CA GLN A 124 18.33 39.49 5.38
C GLN A 124 18.93 40.16 4.12
N GLY A 125 18.60 39.63 2.94
CA GLY A 125 19.11 40.12 1.65
C GLY A 125 20.58 39.85 1.38
N LYS A 126 21.28 39.11 2.26
CA LYS A 126 22.68 38.70 2.09
C LYS A 126 22.74 37.24 1.63
N GLN A 127 23.41 37.02 0.51
CA GLN A 127 23.61 35.68 -0.03
C GLN A 127 24.85 35.03 0.59
N VAL A 128 24.72 33.77 0.99
CA VAL A 128 25.77 32.97 1.64
C VAL A 128 25.86 31.63 0.94
N THR A 129 27.08 31.18 0.67
CA THR A 129 27.33 29.85 0.09
C THR A 129 27.12 28.77 1.14
N VAL A 130 26.39 27.72 0.78
CA VAL A 130 26.22 26.49 1.55
C VAL A 130 27.06 25.41 0.89
N SER A 131 28.10 24.95 1.57
CA SER A 131 28.86 23.75 1.20
C SER A 131 28.38 22.57 2.03
N THR A 132 28.14 21.42 1.41
CA THR A 132 27.76 20.20 2.15
C THR A 132 28.90 19.62 2.99
N SER A 133 30.14 20.05 2.74
CA SER A 133 31.32 19.70 3.54
C SER A 133 31.45 20.51 4.83
N ASP A 134 30.77 21.66 4.92
CA ASP A 134 30.79 22.50 6.12
C ASP A 134 29.89 21.88 7.20
N SER A 135 30.08 22.31 8.45
CA SER A 135 29.15 21.96 9.53
C SER A 135 27.98 22.93 9.63
N LEU A 136 26.88 22.52 10.28
CA LEU A 136 25.79 23.45 10.59
C LEU A 136 26.29 24.68 11.35
N THR A 137 27.18 24.50 12.33
CA THR A 137 27.78 25.61 13.08
C THR A 137 28.55 26.55 12.16
N THR A 138 29.35 26.03 11.24
CA THR A 138 30.13 26.82 10.27
C THR A 138 29.20 27.62 9.35
N THR A 139 28.17 27.00 8.79
CA THR A 139 27.23 27.67 7.87
C THR A 139 26.41 28.74 8.59
N LEU A 140 25.90 28.47 9.80
CA LEU A 140 25.16 29.46 10.59
C LEU A 140 26.04 30.65 11.00
N ALA A 141 27.30 30.40 11.38
CA ALA A 141 28.26 31.46 11.68
C ALA A 141 28.59 32.31 10.45
N ALA A 142 28.69 31.70 9.26
CA ALA A 142 28.86 32.42 8.00
C ALA A 142 27.66 33.32 7.69
N ILE A 143 26.43 32.83 7.94
CA ILE A 143 25.21 33.64 7.82
C ILE A 143 25.24 34.83 8.79
N LYS A 144 25.49 34.59 10.08
CA LYS A 144 25.58 35.65 11.08
C LYS A 144 26.61 36.72 10.70
N THR A 145 27.77 36.29 10.20
CA THR A 145 28.84 37.19 9.76
C THR A 145 28.44 38.02 8.53
N ALA A 146 27.80 37.39 7.54
CA ALA A 146 27.39 38.05 6.30
C ALA A 146 26.27 39.07 6.52
N VAL A 147 25.33 38.78 7.43
CA VAL A 147 24.23 39.67 7.80
C VAL A 147 24.73 40.80 8.71
N GLY A 148 25.44 40.47 9.79
CA GLY A 148 25.93 41.42 10.78
C GLY A 148 24.81 42.10 11.59
N GLY A 149 25.17 43.21 12.25
CA GLY A 149 24.21 44.01 13.02
C GLY A 149 23.61 43.24 14.21
N SER A 150 22.29 43.33 14.37
CA SER A 150 21.53 42.66 15.43
C SER A 150 21.10 41.23 15.11
N PHE A 151 21.46 40.71 13.93
CA PHE A 151 21.10 39.34 13.57
C PHE A 151 21.84 38.32 14.44
N ASP A 152 21.10 37.36 14.96
CA ASP A 152 21.64 36.26 15.75
C ASP A 152 20.93 34.94 15.44
N TYR A 153 21.54 33.84 15.86
CA TYR A 153 20.95 32.51 15.81
C TYR A 153 21.18 31.74 17.11
N SER A 154 20.27 30.81 17.40
CA SER A 154 20.46 29.79 18.43
C SER A 154 20.08 28.41 17.90
N VAL A 155 20.71 27.38 18.45
CA VAL A 155 20.39 25.98 18.17
C VAL A 155 20.03 25.31 19.49
N SER A 156 18.81 24.80 19.61
CA SER A 156 18.33 24.12 20.81
C SER A 156 17.22 23.15 20.47
N GLY A 157 17.20 21.98 21.12
CA GLY A 157 16.17 20.97 20.90
C GLY A 157 16.05 20.53 19.44
N ASP A 158 17.18 20.46 18.73
CA ASP A 158 17.27 20.12 17.30
C ASP A 158 16.50 21.08 16.37
N LYS A 159 16.43 22.36 16.78
CA LYS A 159 15.84 23.45 16.01
C LYS A 159 16.80 24.62 15.94
N VAL A 160 16.72 25.37 14.84
CA VAL A 160 17.38 26.67 14.71
C VAL A 160 16.35 27.77 14.93
N THR A 161 16.77 28.83 15.61
CA THR A 161 16.03 30.09 15.68
C THR A 161 16.91 31.22 15.17
N PHE A 162 16.39 32.01 14.24
CA PHE A 162 16.98 33.28 13.80
C PHE A 162 16.23 34.45 14.43
N THR A 163 16.98 35.41 14.95
CA THR A 163 16.45 36.61 15.58
C THR A 163 17.11 37.85 15.02
N ASP A 164 16.37 38.94 14.88
CA ASP A 164 16.91 40.25 14.52
C ASP A 164 16.08 41.39 15.13
N SER A 165 16.57 42.63 15.12
CA SER A 165 15.80 43.81 15.54
C SER A 165 14.70 44.19 14.55
N SER A 166 14.83 43.76 13.30
CA SER A 166 13.85 43.90 12.23
C SER A 166 13.23 42.54 11.87
N ALA A 167 12.16 42.54 11.08
CA ALA A 167 11.56 41.29 10.61
C ALA A 167 12.60 40.45 9.85
N VAL A 168 12.74 39.18 10.23
CA VAL A 168 13.68 38.25 9.62
C VAL A 168 13.12 37.83 8.25
N VAL A 169 13.86 38.17 7.20
CA VAL A 169 13.59 37.81 5.81
C VAL A 169 14.46 36.62 5.44
N LEU A 170 13.83 35.53 5.02
CA LEU A 170 14.49 34.30 4.60
C LEU A 170 14.15 33.98 3.16
N GLY A 171 15.17 33.57 2.42
CA GLY A 171 15.04 33.09 1.06
C GLY A 171 15.05 34.20 0.01
N ALA A 172 15.50 33.84 -1.19
CA ALA A 172 15.30 34.59 -2.41
C ALA A 172 14.97 33.63 -3.56
N ALA A 173 14.29 34.12 -4.60
CA ALA A 173 14.01 33.32 -5.80
C ALA A 173 15.28 32.84 -6.54
N THR A 174 16.43 33.44 -6.22
CA THR A 174 17.75 33.11 -6.75
C THR A 174 18.52 32.11 -5.89
N ASP A 175 17.96 31.63 -4.78
CA ASP A 175 18.62 30.63 -3.93
C ASP A 175 18.68 29.29 -4.65
N THR A 176 19.85 28.65 -4.55
CA THR A 176 20.13 27.36 -5.22
C THR A 176 20.33 26.21 -4.23
N SER A 177 20.57 26.51 -2.96
CA SER A 177 20.59 25.52 -1.88
C SER A 177 19.20 25.31 -1.30
N ASN A 178 18.91 24.10 -0.82
CA ASN A 178 17.71 23.80 -0.07
C ASN A 178 17.84 24.06 1.45
N PHE A 179 18.93 24.70 1.91
CA PHE A 179 19.30 24.79 3.33
C PHE A 179 18.15 25.25 4.25
N LEU A 180 17.40 26.30 3.91
CA LEU A 180 16.26 26.75 4.74
C LEU A 180 15.16 25.70 4.88
N ARG A 181 14.95 24.90 3.82
CA ARG A 181 14.01 23.77 3.85
C ARG A 181 14.53 22.65 4.74
N ALA A 182 15.83 22.35 4.70
CA ALA A 182 16.46 21.38 5.59
C ALA A 182 16.40 21.82 7.07
N LEU A 183 16.54 23.12 7.34
CA LEU A 183 16.28 23.71 8.67
C LEU A 183 14.79 23.79 9.03
N ARG A 184 13.89 23.40 8.12
CA ARG A 184 12.42 23.51 8.26
C ARG A 184 11.96 24.92 8.66
N MET A 185 12.60 25.95 8.11
CA MET A 185 12.29 27.34 8.40
C MET A 185 11.30 27.89 7.38
N THR A 186 10.29 28.62 7.86
CA THR A 186 9.33 29.33 7.00
C THR A 186 9.31 30.80 7.41
N PRO A 187 9.43 31.75 6.47
CA PRO A 187 9.29 33.17 6.80
C PRO A 187 7.92 33.44 7.42
N ASN A 188 7.90 34.16 8.54
CA ASN A 188 6.66 34.48 9.27
C ASN A 188 6.44 36.00 9.43
N GLY A 189 7.32 36.83 8.84
CA GLY A 189 7.22 38.29 8.91
C GLY A 189 7.53 38.89 10.30
N THR A 190 8.09 38.11 11.22
CA THR A 190 8.41 38.56 12.58
C THR A 190 9.91 38.71 12.79
N THR A 191 10.30 39.31 13.91
CA THR A 191 11.70 39.45 14.35
C THR A 191 12.34 38.14 14.81
N SER A 192 11.58 37.03 14.87
CA SER A 192 12.06 35.72 15.31
C SER A 192 11.44 34.60 14.47
N VAL A 193 12.27 33.89 13.71
CA VAL A 193 11.86 32.74 12.92
C VAL A 193 12.54 31.48 13.45
N SER A 194 11.76 30.47 13.82
CA SER A 194 12.26 29.18 14.30
C SER A 194 11.89 28.05 13.34
N SER A 195 12.66 26.96 13.35
CA SER A 195 12.30 25.70 12.71
C SER A 195 10.92 25.22 13.18
N THR A 196 10.06 24.85 12.23
CA THR A 196 8.68 24.41 12.55
C THR A 196 8.64 23.02 13.18
N ALA A 197 9.60 22.17 12.83
CA ALA A 197 9.82 20.85 13.43
C ALA A 197 11.33 20.61 13.64
N LYS A 198 11.67 19.50 14.27
CA LYS A 198 13.07 19.06 14.41
C LYS A 198 13.71 18.82 13.04
N MET A 199 14.99 19.11 12.94
CA MET A 199 15.73 19.04 11.67
C MET A 199 16.25 17.63 11.40
N GLY A 200 16.56 16.90 12.47
CA GLY A 200 17.04 15.54 12.46
C GLY A 200 15.95 14.57 12.03
N GLY A 201 16.39 13.41 11.57
CA GLY A 201 15.54 12.29 11.20
C GLY A 201 16.36 11.17 10.58
N MET A 202 15.70 10.08 10.20
CA MET A 202 16.37 8.91 9.65
C MET A 202 16.76 9.06 8.18
N ASP A 203 17.97 8.59 7.84
CA ASP A 203 18.32 8.19 6.47
C ASP A 203 18.04 6.69 6.31
N LEU A 204 17.05 6.35 5.48
CA LEU A 204 16.63 4.96 5.29
C LEU A 204 17.53 4.18 4.32
N SER A 205 18.45 4.87 3.63
CA SER A 205 19.42 4.22 2.75
C SER A 205 20.64 3.68 3.50
N GLU A 206 20.76 4.03 4.78
CA GLU A 206 21.81 3.53 5.66
C GLU A 206 21.45 2.16 6.26
N LYS A 207 22.48 1.45 6.68
CA LYS A 207 22.38 0.16 7.37
C LYS A 207 22.07 0.37 8.86
N MET A 208 21.54 -0.65 9.52
CA MET A 208 21.21 -0.57 10.96
C MET A 208 22.37 -0.12 11.86
N ALA A 209 23.60 -0.55 11.55
CA ALA A 209 24.80 -0.21 12.32
C ALA A 209 25.34 1.21 12.05
N ASP A 210 24.96 1.82 10.92
CA ASP A 210 25.44 3.14 10.49
C ASP A 210 24.36 4.22 10.64
N ALA A 211 23.10 3.80 10.78
CA ALA A 211 21.95 4.68 10.91
C ALA A 211 21.97 5.51 12.19
N ASN A 212 21.48 6.73 12.07
CA ASN A 212 21.51 7.75 13.11
C ASN A 212 20.32 7.64 14.08
N PHE A 213 20.04 6.46 14.64
CA PHE A 213 18.99 6.33 15.65
C PHE A 213 19.29 7.17 16.90
N THR A 214 18.26 7.78 17.50
CA THR A 214 18.39 8.56 18.76
C THR A 214 18.99 7.74 19.89
N ASP A 215 18.68 6.44 19.94
CA ASP A 215 19.17 5.53 20.98
C ASP A 215 20.53 4.89 20.62
N GLY A 216 21.26 5.49 19.66
CA GLY A 216 22.54 5.03 19.12
C GLY A 216 22.38 3.96 18.03
N ALA A 217 23.48 3.64 17.33
CA ALA A 217 23.51 2.63 16.27
C ALA A 217 22.86 1.30 16.70
N GLY A 218 22.20 0.63 15.75
CA GLY A 218 21.62 -0.70 15.93
C GLY A 218 22.62 -1.82 15.71
N ALA A 219 22.19 -3.05 15.98
CA ALA A 219 22.96 -4.25 15.66
C ALA A 219 23.14 -4.38 14.14
N SER A 220 24.31 -4.83 13.69
CA SER A 220 24.62 -4.99 12.26
C SER A 220 23.84 -6.13 11.60
N SER A 221 23.30 -7.07 12.36
CA SER A 221 22.41 -8.12 11.88
C SER A 221 21.48 -8.56 12.99
N GLY A 222 20.36 -9.17 12.63
CA GLY A 222 19.35 -9.58 13.60
C GLY A 222 18.14 -10.24 12.97
N SER A 223 17.19 -10.58 13.83
CA SER A 223 15.89 -11.11 13.44
C SER A 223 14.83 -10.70 14.45
N PHE A 224 13.62 -10.48 13.97
CA PHE A 224 12.48 -10.10 14.76
C PHE A 224 11.21 -10.76 14.22
N LYS A 225 10.13 -10.71 14.98
CA LYS A 225 8.83 -11.22 14.57
C LYS A 225 7.80 -10.12 14.54
N ILE A 226 6.98 -10.14 13.49
CA ILE A 226 5.74 -9.37 13.40
C ILE A 226 4.61 -10.37 13.17
N ASN A 227 3.59 -10.37 14.05
CA ASN A 227 2.47 -11.31 13.98
C ASN A 227 2.91 -12.79 13.93
N GLY A 228 4.04 -13.11 14.56
CA GLY A 228 4.63 -14.46 14.58
C GLY A 228 5.47 -14.83 13.35
N THR A 229 5.45 -14.03 12.28
CA THR A 229 6.32 -14.19 11.10
C THR A 229 7.71 -13.64 11.41
N THR A 230 8.74 -14.49 11.26
CA THR A 230 10.14 -14.08 11.41
C THR A 230 10.63 -13.31 10.19
N ILE A 231 11.30 -12.19 10.44
CA ILE A 231 11.99 -11.35 9.46
C ILE A 231 13.42 -11.19 9.95
N SER A 232 14.40 -11.31 9.06
CA SER A 232 15.82 -11.24 9.38
C SER A 232 16.48 -10.16 8.55
N TYR A 233 17.56 -9.59 9.08
CA TYR A 233 18.38 -8.60 8.37
C TYR A 233 19.87 -8.85 8.66
N THR A 234 20.70 -8.42 7.72
CA THR A 234 22.14 -8.61 7.69
C THR A 234 22.88 -7.27 7.62
N ASP A 235 24.21 -7.32 7.65
CA ASP A 235 25.07 -6.13 7.63
C ASP A 235 25.18 -5.47 6.25
N THR A 236 24.52 -6.04 5.24
CA THR A 236 24.38 -5.43 3.91
C THR A 236 23.05 -4.74 3.71
N ASP A 237 22.05 -5.06 4.53
CA ASP A 237 20.68 -4.59 4.33
C ASP A 237 20.52 -3.16 4.87
N THR A 238 19.92 -2.30 4.04
CA THR A 238 19.54 -0.95 4.44
C THR A 238 18.23 -0.98 5.22
N ILE A 239 17.90 0.11 5.92
CA ILE A 239 16.59 0.22 6.56
C ILE A 239 15.45 0.11 5.52
N THR A 240 15.66 0.64 4.31
CA THR A 240 14.70 0.51 3.21
C THR A 240 14.46 -0.96 2.85
N ASP A 241 15.52 -1.77 2.74
CA ASP A 241 15.40 -3.20 2.45
C ASP A 241 14.60 -3.92 3.55
N ILE A 242 14.84 -3.60 4.82
CA ILE A 242 14.11 -4.20 5.96
C ILE A 242 12.62 -3.82 5.92
N LEU A 243 12.27 -2.57 5.59
CA LEU A 243 10.88 -2.15 5.43
C LEU A 243 10.20 -2.87 4.27
N ASP A 244 10.90 -3.07 3.15
CA ASP A 244 10.41 -3.81 2.00
C ASP A 244 10.21 -5.29 2.31
N ASP A 245 11.11 -5.90 3.07
CA ASP A 245 10.95 -7.28 3.54
C ASP A 245 9.72 -7.43 4.45
N ILE A 246 9.46 -6.48 5.36
CA ILE A 246 8.22 -6.46 6.14
C ILE A 246 7.00 -6.39 5.22
N ASN A 247 7.01 -5.45 4.25
CA ASN A 247 5.90 -5.23 3.33
C ASN A 247 5.60 -6.45 2.44
N ASN A 248 6.63 -7.21 2.06
CA ASN A 248 6.52 -8.39 1.20
C ASN A 248 6.36 -9.71 1.97
N SER A 249 6.49 -9.70 3.30
CA SER A 249 6.32 -10.87 4.15
C SER A 249 4.86 -11.29 4.37
N GLU A 250 4.69 -12.47 4.98
CA GLU A 250 3.42 -12.98 5.49
C GLU A 250 2.98 -12.36 6.82
N ALA A 251 3.75 -11.39 7.37
CA ALA A 251 3.44 -10.72 8.64
C ALA A 251 2.14 -9.90 8.63
N SER A 252 1.50 -9.76 7.46
CA SER A 252 0.19 -9.14 7.28
C SER A 252 0.13 -7.66 7.70
N VAL A 253 1.26 -6.94 7.60
CA VAL A 253 1.34 -5.50 7.84
C VAL A 253 2.00 -4.77 6.67
N TYR A 254 1.70 -3.48 6.54
CA TYR A 254 2.52 -2.53 5.79
C TYR A 254 3.43 -1.76 6.76
N ALA A 255 4.71 -1.67 6.46
CA ALA A 255 5.69 -0.85 7.16
C ALA A 255 6.03 0.42 6.36
N ASN A 256 6.11 1.55 7.06
CA ASN A 256 6.61 2.80 6.49
C ASN A 256 7.28 3.67 7.56
N TYR A 257 7.93 4.74 7.10
CA TYR A 257 8.51 5.77 7.94
C TYR A 257 7.85 7.12 7.63
N ASP A 258 7.37 7.77 8.68
CA ASP A 258 6.74 9.09 8.64
C ASP A 258 7.78 10.16 8.89
N THR A 259 8.28 10.80 7.83
CA THR A 259 9.31 11.85 7.88
C THR A 259 8.83 13.15 8.55
N VAL A 260 7.51 13.34 8.70
CA VAL A 260 6.95 14.53 9.35
C VAL A 260 7.02 14.38 10.87
N ASN A 261 6.66 13.20 11.37
CA ASN A 261 6.64 12.89 12.80
C ASN A 261 7.89 12.14 13.29
N ASP A 262 8.84 11.85 12.39
CA ASP A 262 10.08 11.11 12.63
C ASP A 262 9.83 9.81 13.40
N ARG A 263 9.09 8.89 12.78
CA ARG A 263 8.70 7.61 13.39
C ARG A 263 8.40 6.52 12.36
N PHE A 264 8.63 5.27 12.74
CA PHE A 264 8.18 4.10 11.98
C PHE A 264 6.71 3.76 12.29
N LEU A 265 6.02 3.18 11.33
CA LEU A 265 4.62 2.80 11.45
C LEU A 265 4.40 1.42 10.81
N LEU A 266 3.70 0.55 11.53
CA LEU A 266 3.13 -0.68 10.97
C LEU A 266 1.61 -0.55 10.90
N THR A 267 1.00 -0.90 9.79
CA THR A 267 -0.47 -0.90 9.59
C THR A 267 -0.92 -2.29 9.18
N ASN A 268 -1.92 -2.87 9.84
CA ASN A 268 -2.47 -4.16 9.41
C ASN A 268 -2.98 -4.09 7.96
N LYS A 269 -2.70 -5.12 7.17
CA LYS A 269 -3.27 -5.30 5.81
C LYS A 269 -4.76 -5.63 5.88
N SER A 270 -5.20 -6.24 6.98
CA SER A 270 -6.60 -6.47 7.30
C SER A 270 -7.19 -5.31 8.11
N GLU A 271 -8.47 -5.05 7.87
CA GLU A 271 -9.27 -4.15 8.68
C GLU A 271 -9.71 -4.83 9.99
N GLY A 272 -10.20 -4.04 10.91
CA GLY A 272 -10.78 -4.54 12.16
C GLY A 272 -9.95 -4.22 13.37
N ASP A 273 -10.54 -4.49 14.53
CA ASP A 273 -9.93 -4.30 15.84
C ASP A 273 -8.97 -5.45 16.18
N LEU A 274 -7.94 -5.60 15.33
CA LEU A 274 -6.90 -6.62 15.41
C LEU A 274 -5.60 -6.00 15.93
N GLY A 275 -4.90 -6.69 16.83
CA GLY A 275 -3.60 -6.24 17.33
C GLY A 275 -2.46 -6.43 16.32
N ILE A 276 -1.26 -6.00 16.71
CA ILE A 276 0.02 -6.32 16.05
C ILE A 276 0.95 -6.83 17.15
N THR A 277 1.52 -8.03 16.99
CA THR A 277 2.49 -8.57 17.95
C THR A 277 3.90 -8.39 17.45
N LEU A 278 4.80 -8.00 18.36
CA LEU A 278 6.17 -7.59 18.07
C LEU A 278 7.16 -8.23 19.03
N GLU A 279 8.26 -8.76 18.51
CA GLU A 279 9.33 -9.40 19.31
C GLU A 279 10.67 -9.28 18.59
N ASP A 280 11.67 -8.63 19.18
CA ASP A 280 13.06 -8.79 18.73
C ASP A 280 13.58 -10.14 19.23
N VAL A 281 14.11 -10.97 18.31
CA VAL A 281 14.65 -12.30 18.62
C VAL A 281 16.18 -12.23 18.75
N SER A 282 16.83 -11.53 17.83
CA SER A 282 18.25 -11.17 17.87
C SER A 282 18.45 -9.78 17.24
N GLY A 283 19.46 -9.04 17.69
CA GLY A 283 19.59 -7.63 17.33
C GLY A 283 18.56 -6.77 18.05
N ASP A 284 18.20 -5.62 17.46
CA ASP A 284 17.42 -4.58 18.16
C ASP A 284 16.57 -3.71 17.21
N PHE A 285 16.17 -4.23 16.05
CA PHE A 285 15.43 -3.45 15.04
C PHE A 285 14.15 -2.82 15.61
N LEU A 286 13.27 -3.60 16.26
CA LEU A 286 12.00 -3.08 16.76
C LEU A 286 12.20 -2.11 17.92
N ALA A 287 13.20 -2.35 18.76
CA ALA A 287 13.59 -1.43 19.83
C ALA A 287 14.12 -0.09 19.27
N LYS A 288 15.04 -0.12 18.28
CA LYS A 288 15.67 1.07 17.68
C LYS A 288 14.71 1.88 16.84
N THR A 289 13.78 1.23 16.15
CA THR A 289 12.66 1.88 15.46
C THR A 289 11.56 2.36 16.42
N ARG A 290 11.72 2.11 17.72
CA ARG A 290 10.81 2.48 18.81
C ARG A 290 9.38 1.97 18.64
N LEU A 291 9.23 0.83 17.97
CA LEU A 291 7.94 0.18 17.73
C LEU A 291 7.46 -0.62 18.95
N LEU A 292 8.35 -1.07 19.82
CA LEU A 292 8.00 -1.79 21.03
C LEU A 292 7.39 -0.87 22.09
N ASP A 293 6.45 -1.38 22.88
CA ASP A 293 5.85 -0.67 24.01
C ASP A 293 6.92 -0.23 25.04
N ALA A 294 7.97 -1.05 25.22
CA ALA A 294 9.14 -0.73 26.06
C ALA A 294 9.90 0.52 25.58
N ASN A 295 9.76 0.87 24.30
CA ASN A 295 10.38 2.04 23.65
C ASN A 295 9.34 3.13 23.33
N SER A 296 8.22 3.15 24.07
CA SER A 296 7.10 4.08 23.87
C SER A 296 6.38 3.96 22.53
N GLY A 297 6.51 2.81 21.86
CA GLY A 297 5.61 2.43 20.79
C GLY A 297 4.17 2.31 21.30
N SER A 298 3.19 2.50 20.42
CA SER A 298 1.78 2.45 20.80
C SER A 298 0.88 1.89 19.70
N LEU A 299 -0.04 1.02 20.11
CA LEU A 299 -1.09 0.49 19.24
C LEU A 299 -2.27 1.47 19.17
N SER A 300 -2.47 2.08 18.02
CA SER A 300 -3.76 2.65 17.64
C SER A 300 -4.65 1.53 17.15
N ARG A 301 -5.62 1.13 17.98
CA ARG A 301 -6.55 0.05 17.66
C ARG A 301 -7.34 0.35 16.38
N GLY A 302 -7.56 -0.69 15.59
CA GLY A 302 -8.48 -0.63 14.48
C GLY A 302 -9.92 -0.61 14.98
N LYS A 303 -10.86 -0.57 14.05
CA LYS A 303 -12.29 -0.56 14.35
C LYS A 303 -12.95 -1.65 13.56
N ASN A 304 -13.93 -2.31 14.16
CA ASN A 304 -14.85 -3.19 13.44
C ASN A 304 -15.90 -2.37 12.68
N LEU A 305 -16.43 -2.95 11.62
CA LEU A 305 -17.63 -2.48 10.94
C LEU A 305 -18.81 -2.63 11.91
N ILE A 306 -19.57 -1.56 12.13
CA ILE A 306 -20.79 -1.60 12.93
C ILE A 306 -21.97 -1.31 12.01
N TYR A 307 -22.93 -2.23 11.97
CA TYR A 307 -24.05 -2.17 11.04
C TYR A 307 -25.32 -2.78 11.62
N LYS A 308 -26.43 -2.61 10.92
CA LYS A 308 -27.73 -3.24 11.18
C LYS A 308 -28.16 -4.02 9.95
N VAL A 309 -28.83 -5.15 10.14
CA VAL A 309 -29.50 -5.89 9.06
C VAL A 309 -30.98 -5.99 9.38
N ASN A 310 -31.82 -5.53 8.45
CA ASN A 310 -33.27 -5.43 8.62
C ASN A 310 -33.62 -4.65 9.91
N ASP A 311 -34.12 -5.35 10.92
CA ASP A 311 -34.48 -4.79 12.21
C ASP A 311 -33.52 -5.20 13.36
N ASP A 312 -32.52 -6.04 13.07
CA ASP A 312 -31.57 -6.59 14.03
C ASP A 312 -30.21 -5.85 14.00
N GLY A 313 -29.69 -5.51 15.18
CA GLY A 313 -28.39 -4.89 15.37
C GLY A 313 -28.29 -4.02 16.63
N PRO A 314 -27.14 -3.35 16.88
CA PRO A 314 -25.96 -3.34 16.01
C PRO A 314 -25.25 -4.70 15.99
N LEU A 315 -24.84 -5.11 14.79
CA LEU A 315 -23.96 -6.25 14.52
C LEU A 315 -22.56 -5.75 14.21
N GLU A 316 -21.58 -6.63 14.37
CA GLU A 316 -20.18 -6.35 14.07
C GLU A 316 -19.64 -7.27 12.99
N SER A 317 -18.76 -6.73 12.14
CA SER A 317 -17.87 -7.51 11.28
C SER A 317 -16.45 -6.98 11.45
N VAL A 318 -15.46 -7.87 11.43
CA VAL A 318 -14.05 -7.49 11.55
C VAL A 318 -13.65 -6.55 10.41
N GLY A 319 -14.04 -6.86 9.18
CA GLY A 319 -13.76 -6.02 8.01
C GLY A 319 -14.99 -5.31 7.45
N ASN A 320 -14.77 -4.54 6.38
CA ASN A 320 -15.83 -3.86 5.64
C ASN A 320 -16.70 -4.81 4.78
N THR A 321 -16.36 -6.10 4.77
CA THR A 321 -17.19 -7.16 4.19
C THR A 321 -17.98 -7.86 5.29
N ILE A 322 -19.30 -7.79 5.16
CA ILE A 322 -20.29 -8.54 5.91
C ILE A 322 -20.44 -9.90 5.23
N THR A 323 -20.33 -10.97 6.01
CA THR A 323 -20.45 -12.35 5.53
C THR A 323 -21.70 -13.01 6.10
N SER A 324 -21.98 -14.24 5.69
CA SER A 324 -23.02 -15.07 6.30
C SER A 324 -22.81 -15.25 7.81
N ASN A 325 -21.56 -15.33 8.27
CA ASN A 325 -21.24 -15.49 9.69
C ASN A 325 -21.57 -14.25 10.52
N SER A 326 -21.44 -13.05 9.94
CA SER A 326 -21.71 -11.81 10.66
C SER A 326 -23.16 -11.34 10.50
N SER A 327 -23.79 -11.60 9.34
CA SER A 327 -25.18 -11.19 9.04
C SER A 327 -26.24 -12.23 9.38
N GLY A 328 -25.85 -13.50 9.50
CA GLY A 328 -26.78 -14.64 9.63
C GLY A 328 -27.48 -15.05 8.32
N ILE A 329 -27.19 -14.38 7.20
CA ILE A 329 -27.80 -14.68 5.90
C ILE A 329 -26.86 -15.60 5.11
N GLN A 330 -27.18 -16.88 5.06
CA GLN A 330 -26.36 -17.90 4.38
C GLN A 330 -26.20 -17.59 2.89
N GLY A 331 -24.95 -17.58 2.41
CA GLY A 331 -24.59 -17.34 1.00
C GLY A 331 -24.58 -15.87 0.57
N LEU A 332 -24.94 -14.92 1.44
CA LEU A 332 -24.88 -13.49 1.14
C LEU A 332 -23.57 -12.86 1.63
N GLY A 333 -22.88 -12.16 0.73
CA GLY A 333 -21.75 -11.28 1.04
C GLY A 333 -22.08 -9.83 0.68
N VAL A 334 -21.76 -8.88 1.56
CA VAL A 334 -22.01 -7.44 1.35
C VAL A 334 -20.77 -6.64 1.73
N THR A 335 -20.31 -5.73 0.87
CA THR A 335 -19.17 -4.85 1.15
C THR A 335 -19.63 -3.40 1.24
N ALA A 336 -19.28 -2.73 2.34
CA ALA A 336 -19.60 -1.34 2.59
C ALA A 336 -18.38 -0.44 2.34
N THR A 337 -18.59 0.71 1.68
CA THR A 337 -17.52 1.71 1.42
C THR A 337 -17.81 3.08 2.03
N LYS A 338 -18.97 3.24 2.68
CA LYS A 338 -19.35 4.47 3.38
C LYS A 338 -20.23 4.17 4.58
N ALA A 339 -20.04 4.93 5.66
CA ALA A 339 -20.93 4.97 6.83
C ALA A 339 -21.92 6.14 6.74
N SER A 340 -23.00 6.08 7.53
CA SER A 340 -24.05 7.12 7.67
C SER A 340 -25.13 7.16 6.58
N GLY A 341 -25.44 6.01 5.96
CA GLY A 341 -26.56 5.87 5.03
C GLY A 341 -27.33 4.58 5.26
N ALA A 342 -28.67 4.65 5.27
CA ALA A 342 -29.49 3.47 5.09
C ALA A 342 -29.44 3.06 3.60
N ALA A 343 -29.10 1.81 3.33
CA ALA A 343 -29.07 1.26 1.99
C ALA A 343 -29.87 -0.04 1.95
N LYS A 344 -30.61 -0.26 0.85
CA LYS A 344 -31.39 -1.48 0.64
C LYS A 344 -30.72 -2.31 -0.45
N VAL A 345 -30.41 -3.56 -0.15
CA VAL A 345 -30.19 -4.58 -1.17
C VAL A 345 -31.58 -4.99 -1.65
N SER A 346 -31.93 -4.50 -2.83
CA SER A 346 -33.31 -4.43 -3.32
C SER A 346 -33.87 -5.74 -3.84
N SER A 347 -33.02 -6.72 -4.16
CA SER A 347 -33.44 -8.09 -4.42
C SER A 347 -32.24 -9.02 -4.62
N VAL A 348 -32.41 -10.28 -4.21
CA VAL A 348 -31.63 -11.43 -4.66
C VAL A 348 -32.52 -12.27 -5.60
N ASP A 349 -32.39 -12.12 -6.92
CA ASP A 349 -33.30 -12.67 -7.94
C ASP A 349 -32.72 -13.90 -8.68
N THR A 350 -33.57 -14.83 -9.07
CA THR A 350 -33.26 -16.10 -9.74
C THR A 350 -33.24 -16.05 -11.26
N ALA A 351 -33.38 -14.89 -11.89
CA ALA A 351 -33.46 -14.81 -13.35
C ALA A 351 -32.12 -15.15 -14.03
N GLY A 352 -31.85 -16.45 -14.20
CA GLY A 352 -31.06 -16.96 -15.31
C GLY A 352 -31.70 -16.47 -16.60
N GLU A 353 -30.94 -15.71 -17.39
CA GLU A 353 -31.20 -15.31 -18.77
C GLU A 353 -32.68 -15.36 -19.22
N SER A 354 -33.46 -14.35 -18.83
CA SER A 354 -34.53 -13.90 -19.72
C SER A 354 -34.01 -12.71 -20.51
N ILE A 355 -33.39 -13.02 -21.66
CA ILE A 355 -33.24 -12.04 -22.73
C ILE A 355 -34.65 -11.75 -23.25
N THR A 356 -35.26 -10.67 -22.77
CA THR A 356 -36.40 -10.08 -23.46
C THR A 356 -35.84 -9.13 -24.52
N THR A 357 -35.67 -9.61 -25.75
CA THR A 357 -35.53 -8.71 -26.90
C THR A 357 -36.93 -8.38 -27.40
N THR A 358 -37.32 -7.11 -27.25
CA THR A 358 -38.35 -6.50 -28.09
C THR A 358 -37.94 -6.68 -29.56
N SER A 359 -38.90 -7.12 -30.38
CA SER A 359 -38.76 -7.28 -31.82
C SER A 359 -38.17 -6.03 -32.48
N SER A 360 -37.03 -6.16 -33.15
CA SER A 360 -36.41 -5.06 -33.92
C SER A 360 -36.85 -5.02 -35.38
N HIS A 361 -37.92 -5.71 -35.76
CA HIS A 361 -38.47 -5.63 -37.10
C HIS A 361 -39.94 -5.25 -37.01
N GLY A 362 -40.19 -3.95 -37.01
CA GLY A 362 -41.50 -3.35 -37.24
C GLY A 362 -41.99 -3.62 -38.67
N TYR A 363 -42.39 -4.86 -38.94
CA TYR A 363 -43.22 -5.20 -40.08
C TYR A 363 -44.54 -5.79 -39.59
N SER A 364 -45.59 -5.00 -39.78
CA SER A 364 -46.97 -5.49 -39.86
C SER A 364 -47.06 -6.46 -41.04
N THR A 365 -47.49 -7.69 -40.78
CA THR A 365 -48.02 -8.56 -41.83
C THR A 365 -49.40 -9.05 -41.39
N GLY A 366 -50.43 -8.59 -42.10
CA GLY A 366 -51.79 -9.11 -42.07
C GLY A 366 -52.68 -8.51 -41.00
#